data_AF-A0A6V7KAS4-F1
#
_entry.id   AF-A0A6V7KAS4-F1
#
_cell.length_a   1.000
_cell.length_b   1.000
_cell.length_c   1.000
_cell.angle_alpha   90.00
_cell.angle_beta   90.00
_cell.angle_gamma   90.00
#
_symmetry.space_group_name_H-M   'P 1'
#
loop_
_entity.id
_entity.type
_entity.pdbx_description
1 polymer ?
#
loop_
_entity_poly.entity_id
_entity_poly.type
_entity_poly.pdbx_seq_one_letter_code
_entity_poly.pdbx_strand_id
1 'polypeptide(L)'
;VLIVGGGDGGVAREVVKHPGVERVVQVEIDGKVLAVARTHLPFMASGLDHPKVDLNVGDGFEFMKQHRGEFDVIITDSSDPV
;
A
#
# COMPACT_ATOMS: atom_id res chain seq x y z
N VAL A 1 2.05 -5.91 7.81
CA VAL A 1 2.29 -4.45 7.63
C VAL A 1 1.12 -3.84 6.89
N LEU A 2 0.60 -2.70 7.35
CA LEU A 2 -0.39 -1.89 6.63
C LEU A 2 0.28 -0.66 6.02
N ILE A 3 -0.01 -0.35 4.77
CA ILE A 3 0.35 0.89 4.08
C ILE A 3 -0.95 1.62 3.75
N VAL A 4 -1.06 2.89 4.16
CA VAL A 4 -2.17 3.77 3.78
C VAL A 4 -1.63 4.82 2.81
N GLY A 5 -2.14 4.81 1.58
CA GLY A 5 -1.63 5.58 0.45
C GLY A 5 -0.54 4.84 -0.33
N GLY A 6 0.44 5.60 -0.83
CA GLY A 6 1.59 5.06 -1.56
C GLY A 6 1.26 4.39 -2.90
N GLY A 7 0.21 4.82 -3.58
CA GLY A 7 -0.32 4.23 -4.81
C GLY A 7 0.66 4.05 -5.98
N ASP A 8 1.91 4.53 -5.88
CA ASP A 8 2.97 4.23 -6.85
C ASP A 8 3.57 2.80 -6.71
N GLY A 9 3.37 2.14 -5.56
CA GLY A 9 3.90 0.81 -5.25
C GLY A 9 5.33 0.78 -4.70
N GLY A 10 6.00 1.93 -4.58
CA GLY A 10 7.38 2.04 -4.12
C GLY A 10 7.55 1.57 -2.68
N VAL A 11 6.65 1.99 -1.78
CA VAL A 11 6.68 1.57 -0.37
C VAL A 11 6.48 0.06 -0.25
N ALA A 12 5.47 -0.51 -0.93
CA ALA A 12 5.25 -1.96 -0.93
C ALA A 12 6.49 -2.71 -1.44
N ARG A 13 7.12 -2.25 -2.52
CA ARG A 13 8.35 -2.83 -3.08
C ARG A 13 9.51 -2.87 -2.08
N GLU A 14 9.64 -1.87 -1.21
CA GLU A 14 10.68 -1.87 -0.17
C GLU A 14 10.29 -2.75 1.02
N VAL A 15 9.05 -2.67 1.49
CA VAL A 15 8.56 -3.45 2.65
C VAL A 15 8.69 -4.95 2.40
N VAL A 16 8.38 -5.44 1.20
CA VAL A 16 8.44 -6.88 0.89
C VAL A 16 9.86 -7.47 0.88
N LYS A 17 10.92 -6.63 0.87
CA LYS A 17 12.31 -7.10 0.98
C LYS A 17 12.68 -7.58 2.38
N HIS A 18 11.90 -7.19 3.39
CA HIS A 18 12.15 -7.61 4.76
C HIS A 18 11.68 -9.07 4.96
N PRO A 19 12.57 -10.01 5.33
CA PRO A 19 12.25 -11.43 5.35
C PRO A 19 11.16 -11.80 6.37
N GLY A 20 11.06 -11.06 7.48
CA GLY A 20 10.02 -11.25 8.50
C GLY A 20 8.64 -10.70 8.12
N VAL A 21 8.49 -10.02 6.99
CA VAL A 21 7.18 -9.56 6.53
C VAL A 21 6.44 -10.73 5.89
N GLU A 22 5.34 -11.14 6.52
CA GLU A 22 4.48 -12.22 6.03
C GLU A 22 3.42 -11.70 5.05
N ARG A 23 2.80 -10.55 5.37
CA ARG A 23 1.75 -9.90 4.58
C ARG A 23 1.90 -8.38 4.60
N VAL A 24 1.68 -7.77 3.44
CA VAL A 24 1.53 -6.33 3.25
C VAL A 24 0.11 -6.07 2.77
N VAL A 25 -0.63 -5.21 3.44
CA VAL A 25 -1.89 -4.67 2.94
C VAL A 25 -1.62 -3.23 2.54
N GLN A 26 -1.96 -2.86 1.31
CA GLN A 26 -1.87 -1.48 0.85
C GLN A 26 -3.27 -0.97 0.51
N VAL A 27 -3.64 0.17 1.09
CA VAL A 27 -4.95 0.81 0.88
C VAL A 27 -4.74 2.14 0.17
N GLU A 28 -5.27 2.24 -1.05
CA GLU A 28 -5.19 3.45 -1.88
C GLU A 28 -6.60 3.97 -2.18
N ILE A 29 -6.84 5.26 -1.96
CA ILE A 29 -8.17 5.86 -2.12
C ILE A 29 -8.55 6.01 -3.59
N ASP A 30 -7.58 6.26 -4.47
CA ASP A 30 -7.80 6.52 -5.90
C ASP A 30 -7.15 5.46 -6.79
N GLY A 31 -7.98 4.58 -7.34
CA GLY A 31 -7.55 3.57 -8.31
C GLY A 31 -6.91 4.14 -9.58
N LYS A 32 -7.12 5.42 -9.92
CA LYS A 32 -6.44 6.06 -11.05
C LYS A 32 -4.95 6.27 -10.77
N VAL A 33 -4.56 6.54 -9.52
CA VAL A 33 -3.14 6.66 -9.14
C VAL A 33 -2.42 5.35 -9.44
N LEU A 34 -3.03 4.21 -9.07
CA LEU A 34 -2.51 2.87 -9.37
C LEU A 34 -2.34 2.65 -10.88
N ALA A 35 -3.34 3.01 -11.69
CA ALA A 35 -3.30 2.84 -13.14
C ALA A 35 -2.21 3.69 -13.82
N VAL A 36 -2.08 4.94 -13.38
CA VAL A 36 -1.04 5.87 -13.85
C VAL A 36 0.34 5.37 -13.43
N ALA A 37 0.50 4.93 -12.18
CA ALA A 37 1.76 4.38 -11.69
C ALA A 37 2.19 3.14 -12.47
N ARG A 38 1.28 2.21 -12.76
CA ARG A 38 1.57 1.02 -13.59
C ARG A 38 2.03 1.38 -14.99
N THR A 39 1.51 2.47 -15.56
CA THR A 39 1.84 2.93 -16.90
C THR A 39 3.17 3.69 -16.95
N HIS A 40 3.39 4.60 -16.00
CA HIS A 40 4.49 5.57 -16.05
C HIS A 40 5.65 5.25 -15.10
N LEU A 41 5.40 4.46 -14.05
CA LEU A 41 6.38 4.08 -13.02
C LEU A 41 6.44 2.56 -12.84
N PRO A 42 6.63 1.75 -13.91
CA PRO A 42 6.52 0.29 -13.83
C PRO A 42 7.50 -0.34 -12.83
N PHE A 43 8.66 0.27 -12.63
CA PHE A 43 9.63 -0.19 -11.64
C PHE A 43 9.11 -0.04 -10.20
N MET A 44 8.43 1.07 -9.88
CA MET A 44 7.79 1.24 -8.56
C MET A 44 6.56 0.33 -8.46
N ALA A 45 5.70 0.33 -9.48
CA ALA A 45 4.44 -0.39 -9.51
C ALA A 45 4.60 -1.92 -9.41
N SER A 46 5.79 -2.46 -9.70
CA SER A 46 6.11 -3.88 -9.44
C SER A 46 5.90 -4.31 -7.99
N GLY A 47 5.96 -3.36 -7.03
CA GLY A 47 5.61 -3.62 -5.64
C GLY A 47 4.15 -4.00 -5.43
N LEU A 48 3.24 -3.45 -6.24
CA LEU A 48 1.80 -3.71 -6.15
C LEU A 48 1.42 -5.14 -6.56
N ASP A 49 2.28 -5.81 -7.33
CA ASP A 49 2.04 -7.17 -7.86
C ASP A 49 2.81 -8.25 -7.09
N HIS A 50 3.50 -7.88 -6.01
CA HIS A 50 4.24 -8.83 -5.22
C HIS A 50 3.28 -9.82 -4.52
N PRO A 51 3.55 -11.13 -4.45
CA PRO A 51 2.63 -12.13 -3.90
C PRO A 51 2.28 -11.96 -2.41
N LYS A 52 3.05 -11.14 -1.68
CA LYS A 52 2.78 -10.77 -0.28
C LYS A 52 1.89 -9.53 -0.14
N VAL A 53 1.57 -8.85 -1.23
CA VAL A 53 0.85 -7.57 -1.25
C VAL A 53 -0.61 -7.81 -1.59
N ASP A 54 -1.48 -7.31 -0.71
CA ASP A 54 -2.93 -7.30 -0.84
C ASP A 54 -3.38 -5.84 -1.03
N LEU A 55 -3.70 -5.50 -2.28
CA LEU A 55 -4.05 -4.14 -2.69
C LEU A 55 -5.56 -3.90 -2.60
N ASN A 56 -5.94 -2.92 -1.78
CA ASN A 56 -7.32 -2.54 -1.53
C ASN A 56 -7.55 -1.11 -2.03
N VAL A 57 -8.53 -0.93 -2.91
CA VAL A 57 -8.94 0.41 -3.35
C VAL A 57 -10.07 0.89 -2.46
N GLY A 58 -9.83 1.94 -1.67
CA GLY A 58 -10.80 2.49 -0.73
C GLY A 58 -10.21 3.43 0.30
N ASP A 59 -11.05 3.91 1.20
CA ASP A 59 -10.63 4.83 2.26
C ASP A 59 -9.84 4.09 3.37
N GLY A 60 -8.60 4.52 3.57
CA GLY A 60 -7.72 4.00 4.62
C GLY A 60 -8.26 4.19 6.04
N PHE A 61 -9.00 5.26 6.32
CA PHE A 61 -9.62 5.47 7.63
C PHE A 61 -10.72 4.46 7.90
N GLU A 62 -11.58 4.18 6.91
CA GLU A 62 -12.62 3.16 7.05
C GLU A 62 -12.02 1.76 7.18
N PHE A 63 -10.96 1.46 6.41
CA PHE A 63 -10.22 0.22 6.55
C PHE A 63 -9.68 0.03 7.98
N MET A 64 -8.98 1.03 8.52
CA MET A 64 -8.43 0.95 9.88
C MET A 64 -9.50 0.81 10.97
N LYS A 65 -10.71 1.36 10.78
CA LYS A 65 -11.81 1.18 11.75
C LYS A 65 -12.26 -0.28 11.85
N GLN A 66 -12.20 -1.02 10.74
CA GLN A 66 -12.64 -2.41 10.64
C GLN A 66 -11.54 -3.40 11.04
N HIS A 67 -10.27 -3.02 10.92
CA HIS A 67 -9.11 -3.90 11.15
C HIS A 67 -8.28 -3.49 12.38
N ARG A 68 -8.69 -3.95 13.58
CA ARG A 68 -8.06 -3.57 14.86
C ARG A 68 -7.11 -4.64 15.39
N GLY A 69 -5.88 -4.24 15.72
CA GLY A 69 -4.88 -5.14 16.32
C GLY A 69 -4.33 -6.18 15.36
N GLU A 70 -4.49 -5.99 14.04
CA GLU A 70 -4.10 -6.96 13.00
C GLU A 70 -2.69 -6.72 12.42
N PHE A 71 -2.09 -5.56 12.70
CA PHE A 71 -0.84 -5.14 12.06
C PHE A 71 0.22 -4.74 13.09
N ASP A 72 1.44 -5.26 12.93
CA ASP A 72 2.59 -4.88 13.76
C ASP A 72 3.16 -3.50 13.41
N VAL A 73 3.03 -3.10 12.13
CA VAL A 73 3.55 -1.85 11.59
C VAL A 73 2.51 -1.24 10.65
N ILE A 74 2.29 0.07 10.81
CA ILE A 74 1.46 0.90 9.94
C ILE A 74 2.36 2.00 9.33
N ILE A 75 2.32 2.17 8.02
CA ILE A 75 3.04 3.20 7.27
C ILE A 75 1.99 4.11 6.63
N THR A 76 2.02 5.41 6.95
CA THR A 76 1.18 6.42 6.31
C THR A 76 2.01 7.13 5.24
N ASP A 77 1.72 6.82 3.98
CA ASP A 77 2.32 7.46 2.81
C ASP A 77 1.23 8.28 2.11
N SER A 78 0.75 9.30 2.84
CA SER A 78 -0.30 10.21 2.41
C SER A 78 0.29 11.54 1.99
N SER A 79 -0.44 12.28 1.16
CA SER A 79 -0.18 13.71 0.97
C SER A 79 -0.34 14.49 2.28
N ASP A 80 0.15 15.71 2.29
CA ASP A 80 -0.09 16.63 3.39
C ASP A 80 -1.59 16.85 3.64
N PRO A 81 -2.00 17.12 4.89
CA PRO A 81 -3.36 17.53 5.21
C PRO A 81 -3.77 18.78 4.43
N VAL A 82 -5.05 18.85 4.05
CA VAL A 82 -5.68 20.02 3.41
C VAL A 82 -6.43 20.85 4.44
#